data_AF-A0A1J5DV11-F1
#
_entry.id   AF-A0A1J5DV11-F1
#
_cell.length_a   1.000
_cell.length_b   1.000
_cell.length_c   1.000
_cell.angle_alpha   90.00
_cell.angle_beta   90.00
_cell.angle_gamma   90.00
#
_symmetry.space_group_name_H-M   'P 1'
#
loop_
_entity.id
_entity.type
_entity.pdbx_description
1 polymer ?
#
loop_
_entity_poly.entity_id
_entity_poly.type
_entity_poly.pdbx_seq_one_letter_code
_entity_poly.pdbx_strand_id
1 'polypeptide(L)'
;MGWSTTTLGEICDRVGGIIQTGPFGSQLHQSDYSQDGIPVVMPKDIIGGRIVTDSVACVAPEHVERLSRHKLKPGDIVYGRRGDIGRQALIRQ
;
A
#
# COMPACT_ATOMS: atom_id res chain seq x y z
N MET A 1 -24.90 20.95 -11.50
CA MET A 1 -23.46 20.90 -11.84
C MET A 1 -23.15 19.48 -12.30
N GLY A 2 -22.52 19.33 -13.45
CA GLY A 2 -22.21 18.01 -14.03
C GLY A 2 -20.89 17.46 -13.52
N TRP A 3 -20.72 16.14 -13.60
CA TRP A 3 -19.43 15.49 -13.42
C TRP A 3 -18.46 15.94 -14.52
N SER A 4 -17.19 16.17 -14.17
CA SER A 4 -16.12 16.39 -15.14
C SER A 4 -15.30 15.12 -15.32
N THR A 5 -14.94 14.83 -16.57
CA THR A 5 -13.98 13.77 -16.89
C THR A 5 -12.57 14.27 -16.61
N THR A 6 -11.78 13.48 -15.90
CA THR A 6 -10.39 13.79 -15.55
C THR A 6 -9.61 12.49 -15.37
N THR A 7 -8.28 12.56 -15.33
CA THR A 7 -7.43 11.41 -15.03
C THR A 7 -7.05 11.38 -13.55
N LEU A 8 -6.66 10.21 -13.04
CA LEU A 8 -6.08 10.11 -11.69
C LEU A 8 -4.79 10.93 -11.55
N GLY A 9 -4.02 11.08 -12.63
CA GLY A 9 -2.81 11.92 -12.67
C GLY A 9 -3.14 13.39 -12.42
N GLU A 10 -4.12 13.94 -13.14
CA GLU A 10 -4.58 15.33 -12.95
C GLU A 10 -5.15 15.58 -11.54
N ILE A 11 -5.80 14.57 -10.95
CA ILE A 11 -6.25 14.65 -9.55
C ILE A 11 -5.04 14.74 -8.62
N CYS A 12 -4.04 13.88 -8.82
CA CYS A 12 -2.80 13.88 -8.04
C CYS A 12 -2.07 15.23 -8.14
N ASP A 13 -1.91 15.77 -9.35
CA ASP A 13 -1.27 17.08 -9.58
C ASP A 13 -1.99 18.22 -8.83
N ARG A 14 -3.33 18.15 -8.75
CA ARG A 14 -4.14 19.16 -8.07
C ARG A 14 -4.05 19.11 -6.56
N VAL A 15 -3.95 17.91 -5.98
CA VAL A 15 -3.98 17.70 -4.52
C VAL A 15 -2.59 17.43 -3.93
N GLY A 16 -1.54 17.42 -4.75
CA GLY A 16 -0.20 17.01 -4.34
C GLY A 16 -0.09 15.52 -3.98
N GLY A 17 -0.98 14.70 -4.54
CA GLY A 17 -1.01 13.25 -4.33
C GLY A 17 0.01 12.52 -5.20
N ILE A 18 0.27 11.25 -4.88
CA ILE A 18 1.11 10.37 -5.69
C ILE A 18 0.44 9.03 -5.92
N ILE A 19 0.66 8.44 -7.09
CA ILE A 19 0.32 7.04 -7.37
C ILE A 19 1.64 6.31 -7.59
N GLN A 20 1.85 5.29 -6.77
CA GLN A 20 3.03 4.45 -6.85
C GLN A 20 2.66 3.00 -6.61
N THR A 21 3.53 2.11 -7.07
CA THR A 21 3.47 0.70 -6.71
C THR A 21 4.13 0.47 -5.35
N GLY A 22 3.66 -0.53 -4.61
CA GLY A 22 4.40 -1.07 -3.45
C GLY A 22 5.78 -1.62 -3.84
N PRO A 23 6.61 -2.00 -2.86
CA PRO A 23 7.94 -2.54 -3.11
C PRO A 23 7.87 -3.90 -3.82
N PHE A 24 8.73 -4.13 -4.81
CA PHE A 24 8.81 -5.39 -5.54
C PHE A 24 10.23 -5.72 -5.99
N GLY A 25 10.47 -6.99 -6.35
CA GLY A 25 11.77 -7.45 -6.83
C GLY A 25 12.87 -7.25 -5.78
N SER A 26 13.98 -6.63 -6.19
CA SER A 26 15.14 -6.40 -5.32
C SER A 26 14.89 -5.40 -4.18
N GLN A 27 13.72 -4.75 -4.14
CA GLN A 27 13.38 -3.83 -3.06
C GLN A 27 12.96 -4.55 -1.77
N LEU A 28 12.38 -5.76 -1.85
CA LEU A 28 11.94 -6.51 -0.67
C LEU A 28 12.17 -8.00 -0.91
N HIS A 29 13.21 -8.54 -0.29
CA HIS A 29 13.58 -9.95 -0.44
C HIS A 29 12.88 -10.83 0.59
N GLN A 30 12.81 -12.14 0.32
CA GLN A 30 12.24 -13.10 1.28
C GLN A 30 12.99 -13.11 2.62
N SER A 31 14.31 -12.87 2.59
CA SER A 31 15.16 -12.77 3.78
C SER A 31 14.86 -11.53 4.64
N ASP A 32 14.19 -10.52 4.08
CA ASP A 32 13.85 -9.29 4.80
C ASP A 32 12.63 -9.50 5.73
N TYR A 33 11.86 -10.57 5.52
CA TYR A 33 10.72 -10.88 6.38
C TYR A 33 11.17 -11.44 7.72
N SER A 34 10.49 -11.00 8.79
CA SER A 34 10.74 -11.40 10.16
C SER A 34 9.45 -11.89 10.83
N GLN A 35 9.59 -12.66 11.90
CA GLN A 35 8.43 -13.12 12.69
C GLN A 35 7.74 -11.95 13.41
N ASP A 36 8.53 -10.98 13.88
CA ASP A 36 8.06 -9.78 14.56
C ASP A 36 8.50 -8.53 13.79
N GLY A 37 7.78 -7.42 13.97
CA GLY A 37 8.17 -6.14 13.40
C GLY A 37 6.99 -5.34 12.84
N ILE A 38 7.25 -4.58 11.79
CA ILE A 38 6.27 -3.70 11.17
C ILE A 38 5.54 -4.46 10.05
N PRO A 39 4.20 -4.42 10.02
CA PRO A 39 3.38 -4.99 8.95
C PRO A 39 3.75 -4.55 7.54
N VAL A 40 3.79 -5.52 6.62
CA VAL A 40 3.83 -5.30 5.17
C VAL A 40 2.50 -5.75 4.57
N VAL A 41 1.76 -4.80 4.01
CA VAL A 41 0.45 -5.06 3.40
C VAL A 41 0.62 -5.75 2.05
N MET A 42 0.07 -6.96 1.92
CA MET A 42 -0.09 -7.67 0.66
C MET A 42 -1.57 -7.71 0.23
N PRO A 43 -1.88 -7.98 -1.05
CA PRO A 43 -3.27 -8.05 -1.51
C PRO A 43 -4.17 -9.00 -0.72
N LYS A 44 -3.64 -10.12 -0.20
CA LYS A 44 -4.39 -11.09 0.61
C LYS A 44 -4.92 -10.49 1.92
N ASP A 45 -4.25 -9.47 2.45
CA ASP A 45 -4.55 -8.82 3.73
C ASP A 45 -5.64 -7.75 3.60
N ILE A 46 -6.00 -7.42 2.35
CA ILE A 46 -7.07 -6.46 2.03
C ILE A 46 -8.41 -7.20 2.01
N ILE A 47 -9.24 -6.96 3.03
CA ILE A 47 -10.52 -7.63 3.24
C ILE A 47 -11.58 -6.58 3.59
N GLY A 48 -12.65 -6.51 2.79
CA GLY A 48 -13.81 -5.66 3.08
C GLY A 48 -13.48 -4.16 3.22
N GLY A 49 -12.56 -3.64 2.40
CA GLY A 49 -12.18 -2.21 2.47
C GLY A 49 -11.21 -1.85 3.61
N ARG A 50 -10.62 -2.85 4.27
CA ARG A 50 -9.72 -2.70 5.42
C ARG A 50 -8.50 -3.59 5.29
N ILE A 51 -7.46 -3.28 6.06
CA ILE A 51 -6.30 -4.13 6.26
C ILE A 51 -6.55 -4.99 7.50
N VAL A 52 -6.44 -6.31 7.34
CA VAL A 52 -6.48 -7.28 8.44
C VAL A 52 -5.06 -7.68 8.76
N THR A 53 -4.61 -7.44 9.99
CA THR A 53 -3.21 -7.61 10.40
C THR A 53 -2.91 -8.94 11.08
N ASP A 54 -3.92 -9.78 11.32
CA ASP A 54 -3.82 -11.00 12.13
C ASP A 54 -2.74 -12.00 11.64
N SER A 55 -2.49 -12.03 10.33
CA SER A 55 -1.50 -12.93 9.70
C SER A 55 -0.62 -12.21 8.67
N VAL A 56 -0.42 -10.91 8.88
CA VAL A 56 0.33 -10.06 7.96
C VAL A 56 1.83 -10.42 8.06
N ALA A 57 2.56 -10.33 6.95
CA ALA A 57 4.01 -10.49 7.02
C ALA A 57 4.64 -9.24 7.66
N CYS A 58 5.70 -9.43 8.43
CA CYS A 58 6.40 -8.34 9.09
C CYS A 58 7.83 -8.18 8.56
N VAL A 59 8.40 -6.99 8.73
CA VAL A 59 9.80 -6.70 8.47
C VAL A 59 10.41 -5.94 9.64
N ALA A 60 11.73 -6.08 9.82
CA ALA A 60 12.47 -5.34 10.84
C ALA A 60 12.49 -3.82 10.56
N PRO A 61 12.65 -2.97 11.59
CA PRO A 61 12.67 -1.50 11.45
C PRO A 61 13.68 -0.97 10.42
N GLU A 62 14.84 -1.62 10.30
CA GLU A 62 15.87 -1.26 9.32
C GLU A 62 15.37 -1.33 7.86
N HIS A 63 14.52 -2.31 7.54
CA HIS A 63 13.94 -2.44 6.21
C HIS A 63 12.82 -1.43 5.98
N VAL A 64 12.11 -1.04 7.03
CA VAL A 64 11.11 0.03 6.98
C VAL A 64 11.74 1.38 6.63
N GLU A 65 12.92 1.69 7.19
CA GLU A 65 13.65 2.91 6.82
C GLU A 65 14.16 2.87 5.39
N ARG A 66 14.73 1.74 4.96
CA ARG A 66 15.13 1.52 3.56
C ARG A 66 13.96 1.63 2.59
N LEU A 67 12.76 1.23 3.01
CA LEU A 67 11.53 1.27 2.23
C LEU A 67 10.64 2.48 2.54
N SER A 68 11.19 3.53 3.16
CA SER A 68 10.45 4.69 3.68
C SER A 68 9.42 5.30 2.72
N ARG A 69 9.71 5.33 1.41
CA ARG A 69 8.78 5.83 0.38
C ARG A 69 7.47 5.05 0.27
N HIS A 70 7.43 3.80 0.74
CA HIS A 70 6.27 2.91 0.69
C HIS A 70 5.51 2.85 2.02
N LYS A 71 5.93 3.64 3.03
CA LYS A 71 5.20 3.76 4.30
C LYS A 71 3.81 4.32 4.01
N LEU A 72 2.79 3.54 4.35
CA LEU A 72 1.40 3.96 4.24
C LEU A 72 1.08 5.02 5.29
N LYS A 73 0.22 5.96 4.93
CA LYS A 73 -0.29 7.01 5.80
C LYS A 73 -1.82 6.98 5.84
N PRO A 74 -2.44 7.46 6.93
CA PRO A 74 -3.88 7.71 6.94
C PRO A 74 -4.28 8.58 5.73
N GLY A 75 -5.30 8.13 5.01
CA GLY A 75 -5.77 8.74 3.76
C GLY A 75 -5.30 8.02 2.48
N ASP A 76 -4.27 7.17 2.56
CA ASP A 76 -3.82 6.39 1.41
C ASP A 76 -4.89 5.36 0.99
N ILE A 77 -4.99 5.14 -0.32
CA ILE A 77 -5.82 4.08 -0.91
C ILE A 77 -4.90 3.03 -1.49
N VAL A 78 -5.00 1.80 -0.98
CA VAL A 78 -4.23 0.65 -1.48
C VAL A 78 -5.15 -0.32 -2.19
N TYR A 79 -4.67 -0.93 -3.26
CA TYR A 79 -5.43 -1.92 -4.03
C TYR A 79 -4.51 -2.88 -4.78
N GLY A 80 -5.02 -4.06 -5.10
CA GLY A 80 -4.30 -5.06 -5.88
C GLY A 80 -4.06 -4.59 -7.31
N ARG A 81 -2.79 -4.54 -7.75
CA ARG A 81 -2.43 -4.20 -9.14
C ARG A 81 -2.50 -5.40 -10.10
N ARG A 82 -2.21 -6.61 -9.61
CA ARG A 82 -2.21 -7.86 -10.37
C ARG A 82 -2.76 -8.99 -9.49
N GLY A 83 -3.37 -10.00 -10.09
CA GLY A 83 -4.02 -11.10 -9.37
C GLY A 83 -5.46 -10.76 -9.02
N ASP A 84 -5.78 -10.70 -7.72
CA ASP A 84 -7.12 -10.41 -7.18
C ASP A 84 -7.55 -8.94 -7.42
N ILE A 85 -7.87 -8.63 -8.67
CA ILE A 85 -8.39 -7.33 -9.08
C ILE A 85 -9.76 -7.12 -8.41
N GLY A 86 -9.87 -6.05 -7.62
CA GLY A 86 -11.10 -5.70 -6.88
C GLY A 86 -10.88 -5.50 -5.39
N ARG A 87 -9.79 -6.03 -4.83
CA ARG A 87 -9.41 -5.75 -3.43
C ARG A 87 -8.79 -4.36 -3.29
N GLN A 88 -9.34 -3.59 -2.36
CA GLN A 88 -9.00 -2.20 -2.06
C GLN A 88 -9.21 -1.90 -0.57
N ALA A 89 -8.46 -0.95 -0.03
CA ALA A 89 -8.68 -0.43 1.32
C ALA A 89 -8.29 1.05 1.42
N LEU A 90 -9.01 1.77 2.27
CA LEU A 90 -8.63 3.09 2.76
C LEU A 90 -7.86 2.92 4.06
N ILE A 91 -6.64 3.44 4.12
CA ILE A 91 -5.82 3.48 5.33
C ILE A 91 -6.37 4.55 6.27
N ARG A 92 -6.71 4.16 7.50
CA ARG A 92 -7.32 5.04 8.50
C ARG A 92 -6.40 5.35 9.68
N GLN A 93 -5.43 4.47 9.94
CA GLN A 93 -4.45 4.51 11.01
C GLN A 93 -3.19 3.79 10.56
#